data_AF-A0A925P393-F1
#
_entry.id   AF-A0A925P393-F1
#
_cell.length_a   1.000
_cell.length_b   1.000
_cell.length_c   1.000
_cell.angle_alpha   90.00
_cell.angle_beta   90.00
_cell.angle_gamma   90.00
#
_symmetry.space_group_name_H-M   'P 1'
#
loop_
_entity.id
_entity.type
_entity.pdbx_description
1 polymer ?
#
loop_
_entity_poly.entity_id
_entity_poly.type
_entity_poly.pdbx_seq_one_letter_code
_entity_poly.pdbx_strand_id
1 'polypeptide(L)'
;TGAPVGDAMVTIPGLDTPVAPGSTVGGTLLINCIKAELAGLLTAAGQPPKVLTSAAIVGNERAEALFESAYDEHAHRLARLFENVGK
;
A
#
# COMPACT_ATOMS: atom_id res chain seq x y z
N THR A 1 5.13 6.53 24.92
CA THR A 1 4.50 5.95 23.71
C THR A 1 4.82 6.87 22.53
N GLY A 2 4.78 6.37 21.29
CA GLY A 2 5.16 7.13 20.09
C GLY A 2 4.01 7.85 19.37
N ALA A 3 2.78 7.81 19.92
CA ALA A 3 1.63 8.47 19.32
C ALA A 3 1.63 9.96 19.65
N PRO A 4 1.58 10.86 18.65
CA PRO A 4 1.60 12.30 18.88
C PRO A 4 0.31 12.80 19.54
N VAL A 5 0.39 13.96 20.19
CA VAL A 5 -0.80 14.64 20.75
C VAL A 5 -1.81 14.90 19.63
N GLY A 6 -3.07 14.55 19.87
CA GLY A 6 -4.15 14.70 18.90
C GLY A 6 -4.25 13.57 17.87
N ASP A 7 -3.41 12.54 17.96
CA ASP A 7 -3.52 11.38 17.06
C ASP A 7 -4.85 10.65 17.27
N ALA A 8 -5.24 10.38 18.52
CA ALA A 8 -6.56 9.84 18.81
C ALA A 8 -7.64 10.94 18.67
N MET A 9 -8.44 10.88 17.61
CA MET A 9 -9.32 11.98 17.18
C MET A 9 -10.75 11.91 17.72
N VAL A 10 -11.19 10.78 18.28
CA VAL A 10 -12.60 10.55 18.64
C VAL A 10 -12.76 10.30 20.14
N THR A 11 -13.54 11.14 20.81
CA THR A 11 -13.95 10.94 22.20
C THR A 11 -15.28 10.17 22.26
N ILE A 12 -15.34 9.13 23.09
CA ILE A 12 -16.55 8.32 23.31
C ILE A 12 -17.00 8.50 24.77
N PRO A 13 -18.27 8.84 25.04
CA PRO A 13 -18.78 8.93 26.41
C PRO A 13 -18.58 7.63 27.18
N GLY A 14 -18.01 7.72 28.39
CA GLY A 14 -17.72 6.55 29.23
C GLY A 14 -16.40 5.83 28.89
N LEU A 15 -15.66 6.28 27.88
CA LEU A 15 -14.31 5.80 27.59
C LEU A 15 -13.26 6.78 28.14
N ASP A 16 -12.28 6.27 28.88
CA ASP A 16 -11.28 7.06 29.62
C ASP A 16 -10.39 7.93 28.72
N THR A 17 -10.04 7.45 27.52
CA THR A 17 -9.16 8.16 26.59
C THR A 17 -9.74 8.16 25.17
N PRO A 18 -9.41 9.18 24.34
CA PRO A 18 -9.82 9.21 22.93
C PRO A 18 -9.26 8.02 22.14
N VAL A 19 -9.93 7.68 21.02
CA VAL A 19 -9.56 6.60 20.10
C VAL A 19 -9.54 7.09 18.65
N ALA A 20 -9.36 6.17 17.69
CA ALA A 20 -9.29 6.41 16.25
C ALA A 20 -8.07 7.27 15.83
N PRO A 21 -6.89 6.64 15.62
CA PRO A 21 -5.65 7.34 15.26
C PRO A 21 -5.75 7.97 13.86
N GLY A 22 -5.72 9.30 13.80
CA GLY A 22 -5.72 10.09 12.57
C GLY A 22 -4.45 9.93 11.75
N SER A 23 -3.32 9.68 12.40
CA SER A 23 -2.04 9.39 11.75
C SER A 23 -2.13 8.18 10.81
N THR A 24 -2.93 7.17 11.15
CA THR A 24 -3.14 6.00 10.29
C THR A 24 -3.87 6.40 9.02
N VAL A 25 -5.01 7.08 9.16
CA VAL A 25 -5.83 7.51 8.00
C VAL A 25 -5.05 8.51 7.13
N GLY A 26 -4.42 9.51 7.74
CA GLY A 26 -3.61 10.50 7.04
C GLY A 26 -2.40 9.89 6.35
N GLY A 27 -1.69 8.97 7.03
CA GLY A 27 -0.58 8.24 6.45
C GLY A 27 -1.00 7.38 5.25
N THR A 28 -2.09 6.61 5.38
CA THR A 28 -2.64 5.83 4.26
C THR A 28 -3.04 6.71 3.08
N LEU A 29 -3.65 7.87 3.34
CA LEU A 29 -4.02 8.82 2.28
C LEU A 29 -2.78 9.29 1.51
N LEU A 30 -1.75 9.77 2.22
CA LEU A 30 -0.51 10.24 1.61
C LEU A 30 0.17 9.16 0.77
N ILE A 31 0.28 7.94 1.31
CA ILE A 31 0.88 6.81 0.58
C ILE A 31 0.07 6.47 -0.68
N ASN A 32 -1.27 6.49 -0.62
CA ASN A 32 -2.09 6.23 -1.79
C ASN A 32 -1.97 7.33 -2.85
N CYS A 33 -1.86 8.61 -2.45
CA CYS A 33 -1.56 9.70 -3.37
C CYS A 33 -0.23 9.48 -4.10
N ILE A 34 0.83 9.11 -3.36
CA ILE A 34 2.14 8.79 -3.95
C ILE A 34 2.03 7.63 -4.92
N LYS A 35 1.33 6.55 -4.55
CA LYS A 35 1.14 5.37 -5.42
C LYS A 35 0.42 5.73 -6.73
N ALA A 36 -0.63 6.54 -6.65
CA ALA A 36 -1.40 6.96 -7.82
C ALA A 36 -0.56 7.86 -8.75
N GLU A 37 0.10 8.87 -8.20
CA GLU A 37 0.95 9.79 -8.96
C GLU A 37 2.11 9.05 -9.62
N LEU A 38 2.80 8.18 -8.88
CA LEU A 38 3.90 7.38 -9.40
C LEU A 38 3.45 6.46 -10.54
N ALA A 39 2.27 5.83 -10.42
CA ALA A 39 1.71 5.02 -11.50
C ALA A 39 1.44 5.86 -12.75
N GLY A 40 0.95 7.09 -12.59
CA GLY A 40 0.76 8.05 -13.69
C GLY A 40 2.08 8.39 -14.38
N LEU A 41 3.10 8.77 -13.62
CA LEU A 41 4.43 9.12 -14.14
C LEU A 41 5.09 7.96 -14.89
N LEU A 42 5.08 6.76 -14.30
CA LEU A 42 5.64 5.56 -14.91
C LEU A 42 4.90 5.17 -16.19
N THR A 43 3.57 5.30 -16.20
CA THR A 43 2.76 5.05 -17.40
C THR A 43 3.08 6.06 -18.51
N ALA A 44 3.21 7.35 -18.17
CA ALA A 44 3.61 8.39 -19.12
C ALA A 44 5.00 8.16 -19.70
N ALA A 45 5.90 7.54 -18.92
CA ALA A 45 7.22 7.11 -19.38
C ALA A 45 7.23 5.78 -20.18
N GLY A 46 6.06 5.20 -20.47
CA GLY A 46 5.93 3.95 -21.22
C GLY A 46 6.27 2.69 -20.41
N GLN A 47 6.33 2.81 -19.07
CA GLN A 47 6.70 1.73 -18.15
C GLN A 47 5.63 1.57 -17.05
N PRO A 48 4.35 1.29 -17.39
CA PRO A 48 3.29 1.20 -16.39
C PRO A 48 3.61 0.11 -15.35
N PRO A 49 3.40 0.38 -14.04
CA PRO A 49 3.64 -0.62 -13.01
C PRO A 49 2.57 -1.72 -13.05
N LYS A 50 2.88 -2.89 -12.49
CA LYS A 50 1.87 -3.93 -12.23
C LYS A 50 0.93 -3.48 -11.12
N VAL A 51 -0.38 -3.66 -11.32
CA VAL A 51 -1.43 -3.22 -10.39
C VAL A 51 -2.36 -4.37 -10.03
N LEU A 52 -2.73 -4.44 -8.76
CA LEU A 52 -3.75 -5.37 -8.27
C LEU A 52 -5.13 -4.77 -8.53
N THR A 53 -6.00 -5.51 -9.19
CA THR A 53 -7.36 -5.05 -9.50
C THR A 53 -8.36 -6.10 -9.06
N SER A 54 -9.44 -5.66 -8.43
CA SER A 54 -10.50 -6.55 -7.94
C SER A 54 -11.16 -7.33 -9.08
N ALA A 55 -11.46 -8.61 -8.82
CA ALA A 55 -12.24 -9.44 -9.72
C ALA A 55 -13.63 -8.85 -10.04
N ALA A 56 -14.18 -8.01 -9.15
CA ALA A 56 -15.42 -7.29 -9.42
C ALA A 56 -15.32 -6.30 -10.61
N ILE A 57 -14.09 -5.89 -10.98
CA ILE A 57 -13.83 -4.95 -12.07
C ILE A 57 -13.36 -5.69 -13.33
N VAL A 58 -12.45 -6.65 -13.19
CA VAL A 58 -11.78 -7.29 -14.34
C VAL A 58 -12.13 -8.77 -14.54
N GLY A 59 -12.97 -9.34 -13.66
CA GLY A 59 -13.25 -10.77 -13.61
C GLY A 59 -12.17 -11.56 -12.85
N ASN A 60 -12.53 -12.78 -12.41
CA ASN A 60 -11.66 -13.62 -11.57
C ASN A 60 -10.33 -13.96 -12.27
N GLU A 61 -10.39 -14.47 -13.50
CA GLU A 61 -9.20 -14.92 -14.25
C GLU A 61 -8.19 -13.80 -14.45
N ARG A 62 -8.66 -12.60 -14.82
CA ARG A 62 -7.77 -11.46 -15.02
C ARG A 62 -7.22 -10.93 -13.69
N ALA A 63 -8.03 -10.90 -12.64
CA ALA A 63 -7.57 -10.47 -11.32
C ALA A 63 -6.48 -11.39 -10.78
N GLU A 64 -6.64 -12.70 -10.93
CA GLU A 64 -5.63 -13.71 -10.57
C GLU A 64 -4.34 -13.52 -11.37
N ALA A 65 -4.43 -13.40 -12.70
CA ALA A 65 -3.26 -13.17 -13.54
C ALA A 65 -2.51 -11.87 -13.17
N LEU A 66 -3.23 -10.78 -12.85
CA LEU A 66 -2.63 -9.54 -12.39
C LEU A 66 -1.92 -9.72 -11.04
N PHE A 67 -2.55 -10.43 -10.11
CA PHE A 67 -2.00 -10.70 -8.78
C PHE A 67 -0.70 -11.50 -8.85
N GLU A 68 -0.73 -12.66 -9.53
CA GLU A 68 0.45 -13.52 -9.68
C GLU A 68 1.59 -12.76 -10.36
N SER A 69 1.29 -12.02 -11.45
CA SER A 69 2.31 -11.25 -12.14
C SER A 69 2.98 -10.20 -11.24
N ALA A 70 2.23 -9.53 -10.36
CA ALA A 70 2.76 -8.53 -9.45
C ALA A 70 3.64 -9.16 -8.36
N TYR A 71 3.22 -10.30 -7.82
CA TYR A 71 3.97 -11.03 -6.81
C TYR A 71 5.23 -11.69 -7.38
N ASP A 72 5.19 -12.21 -8.61
CA ASP A 72 6.38 -12.70 -9.31
C ASP A 72 7.42 -11.59 -9.48
N GLU A 73 7.00 -10.40 -9.89
CA GLU A 73 7.91 -9.25 -10.00
C GLU A 73 8.51 -8.87 -8.64
N HIS A 74 7.66 -8.85 -7.60
CA HIS A 74 8.13 -8.56 -6.24
C HIS A 74 9.16 -9.59 -5.77
N ALA A 75 8.90 -10.89 -5.97
CA ALA A 75 9.80 -11.98 -5.61
C ALA A 75 11.14 -11.88 -6.33
N HIS A 76 11.15 -11.63 -7.65
CA HIS A 76 12.38 -11.42 -8.41
C HIS A 76 13.19 -10.22 -7.94
N ARG A 77 12.53 -9.10 -7.59
CA ARG A 77 13.20 -7.91 -7.03
C ARG A 77 13.76 -8.20 -5.64
N LEU A 78 13.01 -8.92 -4.81
CA LEU A 78 13.40 -9.27 -3.44
C LEU A 78 14.58 -10.25 -3.40
N ALA A 79 14.64 -11.20 -4.34
CA ALA A 79 15.73 -12.16 -4.44
C ALA A 79 17.10 -11.47 -4.55
N ARG A 80 17.19 -10.35 -5.29
CA ARG A 80 18.41 -9.55 -5.41
C ARG A 80 18.85 -8.92 -4.09
N LEU A 81 17.90 -8.52 -3.24
CA LEU A 81 18.21 -7.92 -1.94
C LEU A 81 18.93 -8.91 -1.02
N PHE A 82 18.63 -10.21 -1.16
CA PHE A 82 19.15 -11.26 -0.28
C PHE A 82 20.27 -12.12 -0.90
N GLU A 83 20.74 -11.78 -2.10
CA GLU A 83 21.72 -12.58 -2.85
C GLU A 83 23.05 -12.84 -2.12
N ASN A 84 23.41 -11.95 -1.18
CA ASN A 84 24.68 -12.01 -0.45
C ASN A 84 24.51 -12.18 1.08
N VAL A 85 23.31 -12.55 1.55
CA VAL A 85 23.14 -12.81 2.98
C VAL A 85 24.00 -14.00 3.40
N GLY A 86 24.86 -13.80 4.39
CA GLY A 86 25.70 -14.85 4.96
C GLY A 86 26.94 -15.23 4.13
N LYS A 87 27.20 -14.52 3.03
CA LYS A 87 28.55 -14.46 2.43
C LYS A 87 29.40 -13.49 3.23
#